data_AF-A0A2N7W9A5-F1
#
_entry.id   AF-A0A2N7W9A5-F1
#
_cell.length_a   1.000
_cell.length_b   1.000
_cell.length_c   1.000
_cell.angle_alpha   90.00
_cell.angle_beta   90.00
_cell.angle_gamma   90.00
#
_symmetry.space_group_name_H-M   'P 1'
#
loop_
_entity.id
_entity.type
_entity.pdbx_description
1 polymer ?
#
loop_
_entity_poly.entity_id
_entity_poly.type
_entity_poly.pdbx_seq_one_letter_code
_entity_poly.pdbx_strand_id
1 'polypeptide(L)'
;MEGVQKEMPRYRCHKEIWALKIKDVCYDRPPLEGEPRGNATITPADDGYAPFVVDEAWAMKHRPQVGGYYVVYADGYKSFSPAGAFEDGYTRIGG
;
A
#
# COMPACT_ATOMS: atom_id res chain seq x y z
N MET A 1 -15.94 10.38 18.36
CA MET A 1 -15.20 11.09 17.30
C MET A 1 -15.28 10.19 16.07
N GLU A 2 -16.19 10.48 15.15
CA GLU A 2 -16.32 9.75 13.89
C GLU A 2 -15.07 10.03 13.06
N GLY A 3 -14.17 9.04 12.98
CA GLY A 3 -13.03 9.11 12.09
C GLY A 3 -13.56 9.19 10.67
N VAL A 4 -13.37 10.36 10.03
CA VAL A 4 -13.67 10.55 8.61
C VAL A 4 -12.84 9.51 7.86
N GLN A 5 -13.49 8.44 7.40
CA GLN A 5 -12.86 7.49 6.48
C GLN A 5 -12.68 8.23 5.16
N LYS A 6 -11.50 8.83 4.97
CA LYS A 6 -11.11 9.45 3.70
C LYS A 6 -11.01 8.33 2.68
N GLU A 7 -11.74 8.44 1.57
CA GLU A 7 -11.60 7.48 0.47
C GLU A 7 -10.19 7.57 -0.11
N MET A 8 -9.53 6.41 -0.27
CA MET A 8 -8.18 6.31 -0.84
C MET A 8 -8.06 7.10 -2.15
N PRO A 9 -6.88 7.69 -2.46
CA PRO A 9 -6.70 8.38 -3.72
C PRO A 9 -6.82 7.40 -4.88
N ARG A 10 -7.55 7.82 -5.92
CA ARG A 10 -7.79 7.04 -7.13
C ARG A 10 -6.76 7.37 -8.20
N TYR A 11 -6.30 6.35 -8.90
CA TYR A 11 -5.34 6.43 -10.00
C TYR A 11 -5.88 5.69 -11.22
N ARG A 12 -5.53 6.17 -12.41
CA ARG A 12 -5.93 5.59 -13.68
C ARG A 12 -4.72 5.43 -14.60
N CYS A 13 -4.60 4.23 -15.13
CA CYS A 13 -3.82 3.93 -16.33
C CYS A 13 -4.79 3.41 -17.40
N HIS A 14 -5.16 2.13 -17.34
CA HIS A 14 -6.21 1.51 -18.15
C HIS A 14 -7.49 1.17 -17.38
N LYS A 15 -7.36 0.96 -16.07
CA LYS A 15 -8.47 0.74 -15.12
C LYS A 15 -8.30 1.71 -13.96
N GLU A 16 -9.38 1.95 -13.24
CA GLU A 16 -9.37 2.72 -12.01
C GLU A 16 -8.94 1.82 -10.84
N ILE A 17 -7.99 2.32 -10.06
CA ILE A 17 -7.47 1.68 -8.86
C ILE A 17 -7.36 2.70 -7.73
N TRP A 18 -7.27 2.20 -6.51
CA TRP A 18 -6.94 3.01 -5.34
C TRP A 18 -5.50 2.71 -4.94
N ALA A 19 -4.72 3.72 -4.61
CA ALA A 19 -3.36 3.50 -4.16
C ALA A 19 -2.96 4.44 -3.03
N LEU A 20 -2.19 3.93 -2.07
CA LEU A 20 -1.59 4.72 -1.00
C LEU A 20 -0.07 4.58 -1.08
N LYS A 21 0.62 5.72 -1.11
CA LYS A 21 2.08 5.75 -1.01
C LYS A 21 2.49 5.32 0.39
N ILE A 22 3.46 4.44 0.47
CA ILE A 22 3.94 3.84 1.71
C ILE A 22 5.11 4.69 2.23
N LYS A 23 4.99 5.20 3.45
CA LYS A 23 6.03 5.95 4.15
C LYS A 23 6.89 5.07 5.04
N ASP A 24 6.28 4.07 5.67
CA ASP A 24 6.98 3.15 6.56
C ASP A 24 6.34 1.75 6.50
N VAL A 25 7.16 0.72 6.71
CA VAL A 25 6.74 -0.68 6.78
C VAL A 25 7.37 -1.31 8.00
N CYS A 26 6.54 -1.72 8.96
CA CYS A 26 7.00 -2.35 10.19
C CYS A 26 6.44 -3.78 10.29
N TYR A 27 7.31 -4.79 10.36
CA TYR A 27 6.91 -6.19 10.51
C TYR A 27 6.76 -6.55 11.98
N ASP A 28 5.72 -7.32 12.35
CA ASP A 28 5.55 -7.75 13.75
C ASP A 28 6.60 -8.79 14.19
N ARG A 29 7.28 -9.41 13.22
CA ARG A 29 8.34 -10.39 13.46
C ARG A 29 9.63 -10.00 12.76
N PRO A 30 10.79 -10.37 13.33
CA PRO A 30 12.05 -10.22 12.64
C PRO A 30 12.06 -11.10 11.37
N PRO A 31 12.73 -10.63 10.30
CA PRO A 31 12.90 -11.44 9.10
C PRO A 31 13.68 -12.71 9.41
N LEU A 32 13.33 -13.81 8.74
CA LEU A 32 14.05 -15.08 8.84
C LEU A 32 14.84 -15.27 7.54
N GLU A 33 16.15 -15.44 7.63
CA GLU A 33 17.02 -15.65 6.45
C GLU A 33 16.93 -14.55 5.38
N GLY A 34 16.61 -13.31 5.79
CA GLY A 34 16.43 -12.18 4.89
C GLY A 34 15.04 -12.10 4.24
N GLU A 35 14.13 -13.01 4.58
CA GLU A 35 12.74 -12.98 4.13
C GLU A 35 11.84 -12.27 5.15
N PRO A 36 10.93 -11.39 4.70
CA PRO A 36 9.94 -10.78 5.59
C PRO A 36 9.05 -11.85 6.21
N ARG A 37 8.76 -11.68 7.50
CA ARG A 37 7.96 -12.62 8.30
C ARG A 37 6.98 -11.85 9.17
N GLY A 38 5.83 -12.45 9.43
CA GLY A 38 4.74 -11.83 10.15
C GLY A 38 3.93 -10.87 9.29
N ASN A 39 2.88 -10.35 9.89
CA ASN A 39 2.08 -9.27 9.36
C ASN A 39 2.94 -8.00 9.25
N ALA A 40 2.63 -7.19 8.25
CA ALA A 40 3.29 -5.89 8.06
C ALA A 40 2.31 -4.77 8.38
N THR A 41 2.75 -3.80 9.18
CA THR A 41 2.04 -2.55 9.39
C THR A 41 2.53 -1.56 8.34
N ILE A 42 1.62 -1.14 7.47
CA ILE A 42 1.86 -0.15 6.42
C ILE A 42 1.44 1.21 6.96
N THR A 43 2.38 2.15 6.99
CA THR A 43 2.11 3.55 7.31
C THR A 43 2.02 4.34 6.01
N PRO A 44 0.84 4.91 5.68
CA PRO A 44 0.69 5.76 4.52
C PRO A 44 1.51 7.05 4.64
N ALA A 45 1.93 7.60 3.51
CA ALA A 45 2.60 8.89 3.44
C ALA A 45 1.64 10.09 3.57
N ASP A 46 0.36 9.86 3.32
CA ASP A 46 -0.69 10.86 3.50
C ASP A 46 -1.20 10.76 4.95
N ASP A 47 -0.96 11.79 5.76
CA ASP A 47 -1.36 11.84 7.18
C ASP A 47 -2.88 11.79 7.39
N GLY A 48 -3.68 11.86 6.31
CA GLY A 48 -5.11 11.63 6.35
C GLY A 48 -5.51 10.15 6.52
N TYR A 49 -4.56 9.22 6.49
CA TYR A 49 -4.80 7.79 6.67
C TYR A 49 -4.02 7.24 7.84
N ALA A 50 -4.72 6.50 8.71
CA ALA A 50 -4.08 5.77 9.79
C ALA A 50 -3.25 4.58 9.24
N PRO A 51 -2.18 4.18 9.95
CA PRO A 51 -1.48 2.94 9.65
C PRO A 51 -2.43 1.74 9.69
N PHE A 52 -2.21 0.77 8.81
CA PHE A 52 -3.03 -0.44 8.72
C PHE A 52 -2.16 -1.69 8.58
N VAL A 53 -2.69 -2.82 9.04
CA VAL A 53 -1.99 -4.11 9.02
C VAL A 53 -2.38 -4.90 7.77
N VAL A 54 -1.38 -5.43 7.08
CA VAL A 54 -1.53 -6.45 6.03
C VAL A 54 -1.04 -7.79 6.54
N ASP A 55 -1.67 -8.86 6.08
CA ASP A 55 -1.33 -10.23 6.45
C ASP A 55 0.07 -10.66 5.94
N GLU A 56 0.67 -11.61 6.66
CA GLU A 56 1.97 -12.21 6.30
C GLU A 56 1.99 -12.74 4.87
N ALA A 57 0.91 -13.39 4.41
CA ALA A 57 0.85 -13.95 3.05
C ALA A 57 0.97 -12.85 1.99
N TRP A 58 0.26 -11.74 2.16
CA TRP A 58 0.38 -10.58 1.27
C TRP A 58 1.79 -9.97 1.36
N ALA A 59 2.33 -9.79 2.57
CA ALA A 59 3.61 -9.16 2.80
C ALA A 59 4.79 -9.99 2.24
N MET A 60 4.76 -11.31 2.38
CA MET A 60 5.74 -12.23 1.80
C MET A 60 5.68 -12.24 0.27
N LYS A 61 4.46 -12.24 -0.29
CA LYS A 61 4.25 -12.24 -1.75
C LYS A 61 4.70 -10.94 -2.40
N HIS A 62 4.41 -9.81 -1.77
CA HIS A 62 4.58 -8.49 -2.37
C HIS A 62 5.83 -7.74 -1.91
N ARG A 63 6.41 -8.13 -0.77
CA ARG A 63 7.60 -7.54 -0.15
C ARG A 63 7.58 -6.01 -0.23
N PRO A 64 6.58 -5.36 0.41
CA PRO A 64 6.37 -3.93 0.29
C PRO A 64 7.60 -3.14 0.73
N GLN A 65 7.89 -2.07 0.00
CA GLN A 65 9.03 -1.19 0.25
C GLN A 65 8.57 0.25 0.47
N VAL A 66 9.31 0.97 1.31
CA VAL A 66 9.12 2.40 1.55
C VAL A 66 9.25 3.16 0.21
N GLY A 67 8.37 4.12 0.00
CA GLY A 67 8.24 4.89 -1.24
C GLY A 67 7.35 4.24 -2.28
N GLY A 68 7.11 2.92 -2.22
CA GLY A 68 6.18 2.21 -3.08
C GLY A 68 4.72 2.49 -2.76
N TYR A 69 3.82 1.79 -3.44
CA TYR A 69 2.38 1.98 -3.36
C TYR A 69 1.67 0.69 -2.98
N TYR A 70 0.80 0.78 -1.97
CA TYR A 70 -0.22 -0.22 -1.70
C TYR A 70 -1.41 0.04 -2.61
N VAL A 71 -1.73 -0.91 -3.48
CA VAL A 71 -2.74 -0.79 -4.55
C VAL A 71 -3.92 -1.70 -4.24
N VAL A 72 -5.13 -1.18 -4.42
CA VAL A 72 -6.39 -1.91 -4.31
C VAL A 72 -7.17 -1.73 -5.60
N TYR A 73 -7.56 -2.84 -6.22
CA TYR A 73 -8.39 -2.86 -7.42
C TYR A 73 -9.87 -2.80 -7.05
N ALA A 74 -10.72 -2.45 -8.01
CA ALA A 74 -12.18 -2.37 -7.81
C ALA A 74 -12.82 -3.68 -7.37
N ASP A 75 -12.23 -4.84 -7.68
CA ASP A 75 -12.73 -6.15 -7.22
C ASP A 75 -12.28 -6.50 -5.79
N GLY A 76 -11.46 -5.66 -5.16
CA GLY A 76 -10.91 -5.88 -3.83
C GLY A 76 -9.55 -6.58 -3.84
N TYR A 77 -9.00 -6.97 -5.00
CA TYR A 77 -7.64 -7.48 -5.08
C TYR A 77 -6.63 -6.42 -4.61
N LYS A 78 -5.66 -6.85 -3.79
CA LYS A 78 -4.63 -5.99 -3.18
C LYS A 78 -3.27 -6.35 -3.75
N SER A 79 -2.52 -5.36 -4.21
CA SER A 79 -1.20 -5.54 -4.81
C SER A 79 -0.23 -4.46 -4.35
N PHE A 80 1.06 -4.68 -4.59
CA PHE A 80 2.11 -3.68 -4.38
C PHE A 80 2.67 -3.23 -5.73
N SER A 81 3.00 -1.94 -5.84
CA SER A 81 3.72 -1.40 -6.98
C SER A 81 4.90 -0.53 -6.52
N PRO A 82 6.11 -0.71 -7.06
CA PRO A 82 7.23 0.17 -6.74
C PRO A 82 7.00 1.58 -7.28
N ALA A 83 7.58 2.58 -6.60
CA ALA A 83 7.34 4.00 -6.88
C ALA A 83 7.54 4.37 -8.36
N GLY A 84 8.70 4.03 -8.92
CA GLY A 84 9.05 4.38 -10.30
C GLY A 84 8.08 3.80 -11.33
N ALA A 85 7.73 2.51 -11.22
CA ALA A 85 6.78 1.88 -12.15
C ALA A 85 5.35 2.43 -11.99
N PHE A 86 4.98 2.80 -10.76
CA PHE A 86 3.68 3.37 -10.47
C PHE A 86 3.56 4.82 -10.99
N GLU A 87 4.52 5.67 -10.67
CA GLU A 87 4.51 7.10 -11.01
C GLU A 87 4.69 7.34 -12.51
N ASP A 88 5.38 6.44 -13.25
CA ASP A 88 5.49 6.50 -14.71
C ASP A 88 4.19 6.07 -15.42
N GLY A 89 3.50 5.06 -14.89
CA GLY A 89 2.34 4.45 -15.55
C GLY A 89 0.97 4.96 -15.10
N TYR A 90 0.85 5.52 -13.90
CA TYR A 90 -0.44 5.86 -13.29
C TYR A 90 -0.60 7.35 -13.04
N THR A 91 -1.71 7.90 -13.53
CA THR A 91 -2.10 9.28 -13.26
C THR A 91 -3.12 9.32 -12.13
N ARG A 92 -2.92 10.18 -11.13
CA ARG A 92 -3.91 10.43 -10.07
C ARG A 92 -5.14 11.10 -10.68
N ILE A 93 -6.32 10.53 -10.46
CA ILE A 93 -7.59 11.03 -11.01
C ILE A 93 -8.58 11.54 -9.96
N GLY A 94 -8.24 11.45 -8.66
CA GLY A 94 -9.06 11.95 -7.56
C GLY A 94 -8.24 12.75 -6.55
N GLY A 95 -8.69 13.97 -6.29
CA GLY A 95 -8.17 14.94 -5.32
C GLY A 95 -9.30 15.76 -4.76
#